data_AF-A0A7H4PBM7-F1
#
_entry.id   AF-A0A7H4PBM7-F1
#
_cell.length_a   1.000
_cell.length_b   1.000
_cell.length_c   1.000
_cell.angle_alpha   90.00
_cell.angle_beta   90.00
_cell.angle_gamma   90.00
#
_symmetry.space_group_name_H-M   'P 1'
#
loop_
_entity.id
_entity.type
_entity.pdbx_description
1 polymer ?
#
loop_
_entity_poly.entity_id
_entity_poly.type
_entity_poly.pdbx_seq_one_letter_code
_entity_poly.pdbx_strand_id
1 'polypeptide(L)'
;MAEIRRFFTDRGVLEVETPCMSQATVTDIHMVPFETRFVGPGHSQGLNLYLMTSPEYHMKRLLAAGCGPVFQLCRSFRNEEMGASP
;
A
#
# COMPACT_ATOMS: atom_id res chain seq x y z
N MET A 1 5.13 -17.62 -5.52
CA MET A 1 4.14 -16.56 -5.80
C MET A 1 2.90 -17.06 -6.54
N ALA A 2 3.03 -17.88 -7.60
CA ALA A 2 1.87 -18.42 -8.33
C ALA A 2 0.90 -19.25 -7.46
N GLU A 3 1.41 -20.02 -6.50
CA GLU A 3 0.58 -20.85 -5.62
C GLU A 3 -0.35 -20.02 -4.70
N ILE A 4 0.17 -18.94 -4.11
CA ILE A 4 -0.62 -18.03 -3.27
C ILE A 4 -1.76 -17.40 -4.10
N ARG A 5 -1.44 -16.93 -5.31
CA ARG A 5 -2.47 -16.37 -6.22
C ARG A 5 -3.53 -17.39 -6.57
N ARG A 6 -3.13 -18.63 -6.88
CA ARG A 6 -4.06 -19.73 -7.19
C ARG A 6 -4.99 -20.02 -6.01
N PHE A 7 -4.44 -20.10 -4.79
CA PHE A 7 -5.23 -20.34 -3.57
C PHE A 7 -6.39 -19.34 -3.40
N PHE A 8 -6.13 -18.06 -3.63
CA PHE A 8 -7.13 -16.99 -3.53
C PHE A 8 -8.10 -16.97 -4.73
N THR A 9 -7.57 -17.14 -5.94
CA THR A 9 -8.36 -17.17 -7.18
C THR A 9 -9.37 -18.32 -7.17
N ASP A 10 -8.96 -19.52 -6.72
CA ASP A 10 -9.83 -20.70 -6.61
C ASP A 10 -10.98 -20.50 -5.60
N ARG A 11 -10.87 -19.48 -4.73
CA ARG A 11 -11.89 -19.10 -3.74
C ARG A 11 -12.70 -17.87 -4.16
N GLY A 12 -12.49 -17.35 -5.37
CA GLY A 12 -13.16 -16.15 -5.87
C GLY A 12 -12.73 -14.87 -5.16
N VAL A 13 -11.54 -14.83 -4.56
CA VAL A 13 -10.98 -13.62 -3.96
C VAL A 13 -10.21 -12.86 -5.04
N LEU A 14 -10.58 -11.60 -5.28
CA LEU A 14 -10.05 -10.78 -6.38
C LEU A 14 -8.68 -10.18 -6.04
N GLU A 15 -7.68 -10.36 -6.91
CA GLU A 15 -6.40 -9.64 -6.80
C GLU A 15 -6.59 -8.16 -7.16
N VAL A 16 -6.13 -7.25 -6.30
CA VAL A 16 -6.18 -5.80 -6.53
C VAL A 16 -4.80 -5.17 -6.41
N GLU A 17 -4.62 -4.04 -7.07
CA GLU A 17 -3.44 -3.18 -6.91
C GLU A 17 -3.87 -1.81 -6.41
N THR A 18 -3.31 -1.38 -5.27
CA THR A 18 -3.54 -0.07 -4.69
C THR A 18 -2.28 0.81 -4.79
N PRO A 19 -2.40 2.14 -4.77
CA PRO A 19 -1.25 3.04 -4.81
C PRO A 19 -0.22 2.75 -3.70
N CYS A 20 1.06 2.74 -4.07
CA CYS A 20 2.18 2.66 -3.11
C CYS A 20 2.51 4.01 -2.46
N MET A 21 1.99 5.10 -3.01
CA MET A 21 2.16 6.47 -2.49
C MET A 21 0.81 7.06 -2.13
N SER A 22 0.74 7.79 -1.02
CA SER A 22 -0.46 8.49 -0.58
C SER A 22 -0.11 9.85 0.01
N GLN A 23 -1.01 10.83 -0.14
CA GLN A 23 -0.90 12.13 0.54
C GLN A 23 -1.12 12.00 2.05
N ALA A 24 -1.86 10.98 2.48
CA ALA A 24 -2.10 10.67 3.88
C ALA A 24 -1.30 9.42 4.27
N THR A 25 -0.67 9.46 5.43
CA THR A 25 0.01 8.30 6.04
C THR A 25 -0.87 7.66 7.11
N VAL A 26 -0.43 6.51 7.60
CA VAL A 26 -1.01 5.85 8.78
C VAL A 26 -0.81 6.72 10.03
N THR A 27 -1.78 6.72 10.94
CA THR A 27 -1.68 7.42 12.24
C THR A 27 -1.06 6.53 13.33
N ASP A 28 -0.50 5.38 12.97
CA ASP A 28 0.09 4.45 13.91
C ASP A 28 1.38 5.04 14.49
N ILE A 29 1.41 5.20 15.81
CA ILE A 29 2.53 5.81 16.55
C ILE A 29 3.81 4.98 16.48
N HIS A 30 3.73 3.71 16.09
CA HIS A 30 4.85 2.78 15.98
C HIS A 30 5.29 2.54 14.54
N MET A 31 4.77 3.32 13.57
CA MET A 31 5.18 3.23 12.18
C MET A 31 5.71 4.57 11.69
N VAL A 32 7.02 4.62 11.43
CA VAL A 32 7.60 5.74 10.67
C VAL A 32 7.54 5.41 9.16
N PRO A 33 6.72 6.13 8.36
CA PRO A 33 6.68 5.96 6.92
C PRO A 33 7.93 6.55 6.26
N PHE A 34 8.24 6.11 5.04
CA PHE A 34 9.15 6.87 4.18
C PHE A 34 8.40 8.04 3.55
N GLU A 35 9.05 9.21 3.50
CA GLU A 35 8.53 10.41 2.86
C GLU A 35 9.21 10.64 1.51
N THR A 36 8.47 11.17 0.55
CA THR A 36 9.00 11.59 -0.75
C THR A 36 8.28 12.85 -1.24
N ARG A 37 8.85 13.53 -2.23
CA ARG A 37 8.28 14.74 -2.83
C ARG A 37 7.93 14.48 -4.29
N PHE A 38 6.65 14.49 -4.60
CA PHE A 38 6.14 14.40 -5.95
C PHE A 38 6.14 15.78 -6.62
N VAL A 39 6.77 15.89 -7.79
CA VAL A 39 6.73 17.10 -8.63
C VAL A 39 6.16 16.71 -9.98
N GLY A 40 5.08 17.37 -10.38
CA GLY A 40 4.38 17.07 -11.63
C GLY A 40 3.53 18.24 -12.13
N PRO A 41 2.89 18.11 -13.30
CA PRO A 41 2.00 19.15 -13.83
C PRO A 41 0.92 19.52 -12.79
N GLY A 42 0.75 20.83 -12.54
CA GLY A 42 -0.17 21.34 -11.50
C GLY A 42 0.36 21.27 -10.05
N HIS A 43 1.52 20.64 -9.82
CA HIS A 43 2.18 20.54 -8.52
C HIS A 43 3.66 20.95 -8.63
N SER A 44 3.91 22.10 -9.26
CA SER A 44 5.26 22.64 -9.47
C SER A 44 5.98 22.99 -8.15
N GLN A 45 5.23 23.32 -7.10
CA GLN A 45 5.79 23.49 -5.75
C GLN A 45 6.06 22.17 -5.03
N GLY A 46 5.73 21.04 -5.64
CA GLY A 46 5.87 19.71 -5.07
C GLY A 46 4.80 19.40 -4.02
N LEU A 47 4.52 18.11 -3.90
CA LEU A 47 3.54 17.53 -2.99
C LEU A 47 4.23 16.47 -2.15
N ASN A 48 4.10 16.55 -0.83
CA ASN A 48 4.59 15.50 0.05
C ASN A 48 3.71 14.27 -0.09
N LEU A 49 4.35 13.14 -0.34
CA LEU A 49 3.73 11.83 -0.39
C LEU A 49 4.47 10.89 0.57
N TYR A 50 3.75 9.90 1.05
CA TYR A 50 4.26 8.87 1.94
C TYR A 50 4.20 7.52 1.22
N LEU A 51 5.25 6.72 1.36
CA LEU A 51 5.20 5.32 0.93
C LEU A 51 4.35 4.52 1.93
N MET A 52 3.46 3.70 1.40
CA MET A 52 2.52 2.95 2.22
C MET A 52 3.23 1.86 3.03
N THR A 53 3.01 1.87 4.35
CA THR A 53 3.45 0.82 5.28
C THR A 53 2.56 -0.42 5.22
N SER A 54 1.32 -0.25 4.73
CA SER A 54 0.30 -1.27 4.51
C SER A 54 -0.74 -0.80 3.47
N PRO A 55 -1.29 -1.68 2.62
CA PRO A 55 -2.38 -1.34 1.70
C PRO A 55 -3.75 -1.21 2.38
N GLU A 56 -3.85 -1.47 3.69
CA GLU A 56 -5.11 -1.60 4.44
C GLU A 56 -6.12 -0.46 4.20
N TYR A 57 -5.69 0.80 4.28
CA TYR A 57 -6.59 1.93 4.09
C TYR A 57 -7.22 1.94 2.68
N HIS A 58 -6.42 1.64 1.66
CA HIS A 58 -6.91 1.57 0.28
C HIS A 58 -7.84 0.36 0.09
N MET A 59 -7.48 -0.80 0.65
CA MET A 59 -8.34 -1.99 0.60
C MET A 59 -9.67 -1.78 1.34
N LYS A 60 -9.67 -1.11 2.51
CA LYS A 60 -10.90 -0.74 3.24
C LYS A 60 -11.80 0.18 2.41
N ARG A 61 -11.22 1.13 1.66
CA ARG A 61 -11.98 1.98 0.74
C ARG A 61 -12.59 1.19 -0.42
N LEU A 62 -11.85 0.22 -0.97
CA LEU A 62 -12.38 -0.69 -1.99
C LEU A 62 -13.54 -1.54 -1.44
N LEU A 63 -13.39 -2.07 -0.22
CA LEU A 63 -14.44 -2.82 0.47
C LEU A 63 -15.70 -1.97 0.66
N ALA A 64 -15.54 -0.72 1.12
CA ALA A 64 -16.63 0.24 1.25
C ALA A 64 -17.29 0.59 -0.10
N ALA A 65 -16.52 0.53 -1.20
CA ALA A 65 -17.02 0.71 -2.57
C ALA A 65 -17.67 -0.57 -3.17
N GLY A 66 -17.70 -1.68 -2.42
CA GLY A 66 -18.39 -2.91 -2.83
C GLY A 66 -17.56 -3.87 -3.68
N CYS A 67 -16.21 -3.82 -3.61
CA CYS A 67 -15.35 -4.74 -4.38
C CYS A 67 -15.47 -6.21 -3.96
N GLY A 68 -16.08 -6.51 -2.81
CA GLY A 68 -16.17 -7.86 -2.28
C GLY A 68 -14.83 -8.38 -1.73
N PRO A 69 -14.65 -9.71 -1.63
CA PRO A 69 -13.41 -10.28 -1.09
C PRO A 69 -12.23 -10.01 -2.01
N VAL A 70 -11.21 -9.32 -1.48
CA VAL A 70 -10.00 -8.92 -2.23
C VAL A 70 -8.71 -9.32 -1.51
N PHE A 71 -7.65 -9.54 -2.28
CA PHE A 71 -6.28 -9.73 -1.77
C PHE A 71 -5.29 -8.91 -2.61
N GLN A 72 -4.12 -8.63 -2.05
CA GLN A 72 -3.06 -7.90 -2.75
C GLN A 72 -1.69 -8.43 -2.35
N LEU A 73 -0.82 -8.64 -3.34
CA LEU A 73 0.60 -8.93 -3.14
C LEU A 73 1.42 -7.71 -3.54
N CYS A 74 1.61 -6.78 -2.60
CA CYS A 74 2.33 -5.53 -2.83
C CYS A 74 3.64 -5.43 -2.04
N ARG A 75 4.45 -4.44 -2.41
CA ARG A 75 5.58 -4.02 -1.59
C ARG A 75 5.09 -3.02 -0.54
N SER A 76 5.51 -3.21 0.71
CA SER A 76 5.27 -2.29 1.81
C SER A 76 6.60 -1.73 2.27
N PHE A 77 6.59 -0.47 2.72
CA PHE A 77 7.81 0.26 3.08
C PHE A 77 7.71 0.79 4.51
N ARG A 78 8.68 0.48 5.37
CA ARG A 78 8.73 0.91 6.78
C ARG A 78 10.13 1.42 7.10
N ASN A 79 10.24 2.62 7.64
CA ASN A 79 11.51 3.34 7.80
C ASN A 79 12.28 2.97 9.09
N GLU A 80 11.72 2.08 9.93
CA GLU A 80 12.35 1.62 11.18
C GLU A 80 12.85 0.18 11.12
N GLU A 81 12.49 -0.56 10.06
CA GLU A 81 12.83 -1.97 9.94
C GLU A 81 14.10 -2.13 9.10
N MET A 82 15.23 -2.37 9.78
CA MET A 82 16.44 -2.89 9.16
C MET A 82 16.68 -4.31 9.66
N GLY A 83 16.47 -5.30 8.78
CA GLY A 83 16.97 -6.64 9.01
C GLY A 83 18.47 -6.69 8.72
N ALA A 84 19.30 -6.90 9.74
CA ALA A 84 20.70 -7.26 9.51
C ALA A 84 20.73 -8.71 9.01
N SER A 85 20.89 -8.90 7.69
CA SER A 85 21.41 -10.18 7.20
C SER A 85 22.94 -10.18 7.38
N PRO A 86 23.53 -11.27 7.90
CA PRO A 86 24.98 -11.43 7.97
C PRO A 86 25.63 -11.54 6.58
#